data_AF-A0A8R2NW81-F1
#
_entry.id   AF-A0A8R2NW81-F1
#
_cell.length_a   1.000
_cell.length_b   1.000
_cell.length_c   1.000
_cell.angle_alpha   90.00
_cell.angle_beta   90.00
_cell.angle_gamma   90.00
#
_symmetry.space_group_name_H-M   'P 1'
#
loop_
_entity.id
_entity.type
_entity.pdbx_description
1 polymer ?
#
loop_
_entity_poly.entity_id
_entity_poly.type
_entity_poly.pdbx_seq_one_letter_code
_entity_poly.pdbx_strand_id
1 'polypeptide(L)'
;MDEEAFCYINSRQIEKLLQKYPLGVHRKFEHYVKQWQVTKWDTNDSNSNSPTPLFTPPISSSLLASSELLTRFSLDEILKRSTHGSMIISYYESNKNLNETCRNLLVDLIIASLFEKKHPMCTALAKQISDMIVGTFTRKYILNEAD
;
A
#
# COMPACT_ATOMS: atom_id res chain seq x y z
N MET A 1 -2.71 5.90 -13.69
CA MET A 1 -1.87 7.11 -13.68
C MET A 1 -0.47 6.61 -13.36
N ASP A 2 0.52 6.96 -14.16
CA ASP A 2 1.88 6.45 -13.99
C ASP A 2 2.56 7.18 -12.82
N GLU A 3 2.59 6.54 -11.66
CA GLU A 3 3.19 7.10 -10.44
C GLU A 3 4.71 7.28 -10.58
N GLU A 4 5.37 6.55 -11.49
CA GLU A 4 6.81 6.69 -11.74
C GLU A 4 7.15 8.00 -12.45
N ALA A 5 6.20 8.61 -13.18
CA ALA A 5 6.40 9.89 -13.82
C ALA A 5 6.76 11.01 -12.81
N PHE A 6 6.30 10.90 -11.56
CA PHE A 6 6.62 11.86 -10.50
C PHE A 6 8.08 11.77 -10.01
N CYS A 7 8.81 10.69 -10.29
CA CYS A 7 10.24 10.61 -10.00
C CYS A 7 11.06 11.61 -10.84
N TYR A 8 10.58 11.96 -12.03
CA TYR A 8 11.31 12.78 -13.00
C TYR A 8 10.80 14.22 -13.06
N ILE A 9 9.73 14.54 -12.33
CA ILE A 9 9.10 15.86 -12.41
C ILE A 9 9.95 16.89 -11.65
N ASN A 10 10.27 18.01 -12.31
CA ASN A 10 11.00 19.14 -11.72
C ASN A 10 10.11 20.38 -11.54
N SER A 11 10.58 21.38 -10.78
CA SER A 11 9.82 22.60 -10.46
C SER A 11 9.27 23.31 -11.70
N ARG A 12 10.01 23.33 -12.81
CA ARG A 12 9.56 23.95 -14.07
C ARG A 12 8.40 23.22 -14.72
N GLN A 13 8.37 21.89 -14.61
CA GLN A 13 7.26 21.08 -15.09
C GLN A 13 6.05 21.21 -14.15
N ILE A 14 6.27 21.34 -12.84
CA ILE A 14 5.21 21.62 -11.87
C ILE A 14 4.53 22.95 -12.16
N GLU A 15 5.29 24.01 -12.44
CA GLU A 15 4.75 25.31 -12.84
C GLU A 15 3.89 25.23 -14.10
N LYS A 16 4.33 24.44 -15.10
CA LYS A 16 3.55 24.20 -16.32
C LYS A 16 2.28 23.41 -16.04
N LEU A 17 2.37 22.36 -15.21
CA LEU A 17 1.25 21.49 -14.87
C LEU A 17 0.16 22.26 -14.10
N LEU A 18 0.59 23.16 -13.23
CA LEU A 18 -0.28 23.90 -12.33
C LEU A 18 -0.57 25.33 -12.78
N GLN A 19 -0.23 25.73 -14.00
CA GLN A 19 -0.31 27.12 -14.48
C GLN A 19 -1.65 27.84 -14.21
N LYS A 20 -2.77 27.10 -14.12
CA LYS A 20 -4.11 27.64 -13.85
C LYS A 20 -4.48 27.72 -12.37
N TYR A 21 -3.60 27.28 -11.47
CA TYR A 21 -3.87 27.19 -10.04
C TYR A 21 -3.14 28.29 -9.26
N PRO A 22 -3.64 28.69 -8.09
CA PRO A 22 -2.97 29.66 -7.24
C PRO A 22 -1.59 29.17 -6.77
N LEU A 23 -0.69 30.12 -6.51
CA LEU A 23 0.69 29.84 -6.05
C LEU A 23 0.76 28.95 -4.80
N GLY A 24 -0.23 29.03 -3.91
CA GLY A 24 -0.32 28.15 -2.74
C GLY A 24 -0.45 26.67 -3.11
N VAL A 25 -1.16 26.35 -4.20
CA VAL A 25 -1.27 24.99 -4.73
C VAL A 25 0.05 24.53 -5.33
N HIS A 26 0.78 25.42 -6.02
CA HIS A 26 2.12 25.10 -6.55
C HIS A 26 3.06 24.70 -5.43
N ARG A 27 3.16 25.53 -4.39
CA ARG A 27 4.04 25.30 -3.23
C ARG A 27 3.69 24.00 -2.51
N LYS A 28 2.39 23.74 -2.30
CA LYS A 28 1.91 22.54 -1.61
C LYS A 28 2.20 21.28 -2.43
N PHE A 29 1.94 21.32 -3.72
CA PHE A 29 2.22 20.20 -4.62
C PHE A 29 3.72 19.90 -4.71
N GLU A 30 4.54 20.93 -4.93
CA GLU A 30 6.00 20.79 -4.99
C GLU A 30 6.59 20.23 -3.69
N HIS A 31 6.08 20.68 -2.54
CA HIS A 31 6.49 20.15 -1.23
C HIS A 31 6.26 18.64 -1.12
N TYR A 32 5.06 18.16 -1.44
CA TYR A 32 4.75 16.74 -1.34
C TYR A 32 5.49 15.89 -2.37
N VAL A 33 5.67 16.39 -3.60
CA VAL A 33 6.46 15.69 -4.61
C VAL A 33 7.91 15.52 -4.14
N LYS A 34 8.53 16.58 -3.62
CA LYS A 34 9.91 16.51 -3.11
C LYS A 34 10.05 15.57 -1.91
N GLN A 35 9.13 15.65 -0.95
CA GLN A 35 9.13 14.73 0.19
C GLN A 35 9.01 13.27 -0.27
N TRP A 36 8.11 13.00 -1.20
CA TRP A 36 7.92 11.65 -1.74
C TRP A 36 9.15 11.16 -2.51
N GLN A 37 9.81 12.01 -3.30
CA GLN A 37 11.06 11.68 -4.00
C GLN A 37 12.20 11.32 -3.02
N VAL A 38 12.32 12.06 -1.92
CA VAL A 38 13.31 11.79 -0.86
C VAL A 38 13.05 10.44 -0.19
N THR A 39 11.80 10.16 0.19
CA THR A 39 11.43 8.87 0.83
C THR A 39 11.72 7.65 -0.07
N LYS A 40 11.59 7.80 -1.40
CA LYS A 40 11.93 6.75 -2.37
C LYS A 40 13.43 6.49 -2.48
N TRP A 41 14.28 7.50 -2.27
CA TRP A 41 15.73 7.38 -2.42
C TRP A 41 16.45 6.99 -1.13
N ASP A 42 15.91 7.39 0.04
CA ASP A 42 16.48 7.06 1.36
C ASP A 42 16.29 5.60 1.78
N THR A 43 15.53 4.81 1.01
CA THR A 43 15.37 3.36 1.30
C THR A 43 16.62 2.56 0.90
N ASN A 44 17.59 3.14 0.18
CA ASN A 44 18.74 2.39 -0.35
C ASN A 44 20.12 2.76 0.18
N ASP A 45 20.32 3.82 0.96
CA ASP A 45 21.66 4.13 1.49
C ASP A 45 21.61 4.67 2.91
N SER A 46 22.17 3.88 3.83
CA SER A 46 22.57 4.37 5.13
C SER A 46 23.69 5.40 4.98
N ASN A 47 23.52 6.53 5.68
CA ASN A 47 24.55 7.45 6.15
C ASN A 47 25.10 8.46 5.12
N SER A 48 24.61 9.71 5.19
CA SER A 48 25.43 10.88 4.93
C SER A 48 24.90 12.12 5.66
N ASN A 49 25.71 12.61 6.59
CA ASN A 49 25.50 13.85 7.32
C ASN A 49 25.73 15.06 6.39
N SER A 50 24.81 16.02 6.38
CA SER A 50 25.17 17.43 6.18
C SER A 50 24.20 18.36 6.93
N PRO A 51 24.68 19.52 7.43
CA PRO A 51 23.95 20.32 8.42
C PRO A 51 23.12 21.45 7.78
N THR A 52 22.42 22.21 8.65
CA THR A 52 21.77 23.54 8.50
C THR A 52 20.26 23.57 8.16
N PRO A 53 19.47 24.60 8.60
CA PRO A 53 19.37 25.28 9.89
C PRO A 53 18.03 25.01 10.61
N LEU A 54 18.04 25.26 11.92
CA LEU A 54 16.90 25.23 12.83
C LEU A 54 15.89 26.35 12.50
N PHE A 55 14.70 25.98 12.01
CA PHE A 55 13.49 26.78 12.18
C PHE A 55 12.40 25.85 12.71
N THR A 56 12.12 25.98 14.01
CA THR A 56 11.03 25.31 14.72
C THR A 56 9.72 26.07 14.50
N PRO A 57 8.70 25.46 13.87
CA PRO A 57 7.31 25.78 14.17
C PRO A 57 6.85 24.94 15.37
N PRO A 58 5.81 25.41 16.11
CA PRO A 58 5.36 24.77 17.34
C PRO A 58 4.85 23.35 17.07
N ILE A 59 5.16 22.48 18.03
CA ILE A 59 4.76 21.09 18.15
C ILE A 59 3.26 20.96 17.87
N SER A 60 2.90 20.46 16.69
CA SER A 60 1.70 19.65 16.52
C SER A 60 2.16 18.21 16.45
N SER A 61 2.09 17.57 17.61
CA SER A 61 2.27 16.14 17.81
C SER A 61 1.24 15.37 16.97
N SER A 62 1.56 15.06 15.71
CA SER A 62 0.78 14.08 14.93
C SER A 62 1.54 13.56 13.70
N LEU A 63 2.81 13.19 13.81
CA LEU A 63 3.54 12.53 12.70
C LEU A 63 4.41 11.33 13.14
N LEU A 64 4.05 10.68 14.24
CA LEU A 64 4.58 9.34 14.58
C LEU A 64 3.62 8.20 14.24
N ALA A 65 2.46 8.49 13.63
CA ALA A 65 1.43 7.48 13.39
C ALA A 65 1.51 6.76 12.04
N SER A 66 2.49 7.06 11.17
CA SER A 66 2.48 6.48 9.82
C SER A 66 3.02 5.04 9.73
N SER A 67 3.67 4.53 10.78
CA SER A 67 4.07 3.12 10.87
C SER A 67 3.09 2.28 11.71
N GLU A 68 2.33 2.92 12.60
CA GLU A 68 1.41 2.25 13.54
C GLU A 68 0.00 2.04 12.97
N LEU A 69 -0.36 2.76 11.90
CA LEU A 69 -1.68 2.67 11.25
C LEU A 69 -1.79 1.62 10.13
N LEU A 70 -0.72 0.87 9.84
CA LEU A 70 -0.79 -0.33 9.00
C LEU A 70 -1.40 -1.47 9.81
N THR A 71 -2.68 -1.28 10.14
CA THR A 71 -3.50 -2.27 10.83
C THR A 71 -3.41 -3.56 10.04
N ARG A 72 -2.89 -4.60 10.69
CA ARG A 72 -2.53 -5.91 10.16
C ARG A 72 -3.69 -6.51 9.33
N PHE A 73 -3.73 -6.23 8.04
CA PHE A 73 -4.66 -6.88 7.11
C PHE A 73 -4.10 -8.30 6.87
N SER A 74 -4.83 -9.32 7.32
CA SER A 74 -4.42 -10.72 7.27
C SER A 74 -5.42 -11.53 6.45
N LEU A 75 -4.99 -12.01 5.27
CA LEU A 75 -5.85 -12.82 4.40
C LEU A 75 -6.18 -14.18 5.03
N ASP A 76 -5.23 -14.74 5.78
CA ASP A 76 -5.39 -16.01 6.49
C ASP A 76 -6.53 -15.94 7.52
N GLU A 77 -6.64 -14.83 8.25
CA GLU A 77 -7.74 -14.61 9.20
C GLU A 77 -9.08 -14.44 8.47
N ILE A 78 -9.10 -13.70 7.36
CA ILE A 78 -10.32 -13.47 6.57
C ILE A 78 -10.86 -14.80 6.03
N LEU A 79 -9.98 -15.65 5.50
CA LEU A 79 -10.35 -16.96 4.97
C LEU A 79 -10.81 -17.91 6.08
N LYS A 80 -10.13 -17.95 7.22
CA LYS A 80 -10.50 -18.85 8.34
C LYS A 80 -11.79 -18.45 9.05
N ARG A 81 -12.15 -17.16 9.03
CA ARG A 81 -13.36 -16.64 9.69
C ARG A 81 -14.65 -16.94 8.91
N SER A 82 -14.57 -17.29 7.64
CA SER A 82 -15.73 -17.47 6.75
C SER A 82 -15.84 -18.88 6.22
N THR A 83 -17.07 -19.42 6.18
CA THR A 83 -17.36 -20.70 5.53
C THR A 83 -16.96 -20.71 4.06
N HIS A 84 -17.16 -19.59 3.35
CA HIS A 84 -16.70 -19.40 1.98
C HIS A 84 -15.17 -19.41 1.89
N GLY A 85 -14.48 -18.88 2.90
CA GLY A 85 -13.02 -18.90 2.94
C GLY A 85 -12.46 -20.32 3.10
N SER A 86 -13.06 -21.15 3.95
CA SER A 86 -12.74 -22.58 4.03
C SER A 86 -12.97 -23.29 2.69
N MET A 87 -14.09 -23.02 2.02
CA MET A 87 -14.39 -23.59 0.70
C MET A 87 -13.32 -23.20 -0.35
N ILE A 88 -12.89 -21.94 -0.37
CA ILE A 88 -11.83 -21.44 -1.27
C ILE A 88 -10.52 -22.18 -1.00
N ILE A 89 -10.13 -22.35 0.27
CA ILE A 89 -8.92 -23.07 0.65
C ILE A 89 -8.99 -24.53 0.17
N SER A 90 -10.07 -25.26 0.51
CA SER A 90 -10.21 -26.67 0.13
C SER A 90 -10.26 -26.86 -1.39
N TYR A 91 -10.89 -25.93 -2.11
CA TYR A 91 -10.89 -25.95 -3.58
C TYR A 91 -9.48 -25.77 -4.12
N TYR A 92 -8.72 -24.79 -3.60
CA TYR A 92 -7.35 -24.55 -4.02
C TYR A 92 -6.43 -25.72 -3.72
N GLU A 93 -6.53 -26.33 -2.55
CA GLU A 93 -5.72 -27.49 -2.18
C GLU A 93 -5.92 -28.66 -3.15
N SER A 94 -7.16 -28.85 -3.63
CA SER A 94 -7.53 -29.93 -4.55
C SER A 94 -7.16 -29.64 -6.02
N ASN A 95 -7.18 -28.37 -6.45
CA ASN A 95 -7.06 -28.00 -7.86
C ASN A 95 -5.77 -27.22 -8.19
N LYS A 96 -5.05 -26.76 -7.16
CA LYS A 96 -3.88 -25.86 -7.23
C LYS A 96 -4.14 -24.57 -8.05
N ASN A 97 -5.41 -24.22 -8.24
CA ASN A 97 -5.89 -23.03 -8.94
C ASN A 97 -7.26 -22.62 -8.38
N LEU A 98 -7.62 -21.35 -8.53
CA LEU A 98 -8.93 -20.82 -8.17
C LEU A 98 -9.78 -20.62 -9.43
N ASN A 99 -10.97 -21.20 -9.45
CA ASN A 99 -11.95 -20.90 -10.49
C ASN A 99 -12.58 -19.51 -10.31
N GLU A 100 -13.35 -19.06 -11.30
CA GLU A 100 -14.01 -17.75 -11.29
C GLU A 100 -14.88 -17.53 -10.04
N THR A 101 -15.66 -18.54 -9.64
CA THR A 101 -16.51 -18.46 -8.45
C THR A 101 -15.69 -18.24 -7.17
N CYS A 102 -14.60 -18.99 -6.98
CA CYS A 102 -13.74 -18.84 -5.82
C CYS A 102 -13.01 -17.49 -5.81
N ARG A 103 -12.60 -16.99 -6.98
CA ARG A 103 -11.99 -15.65 -7.10
C ARG A 103 -12.97 -14.55 -6.73
N ASN A 104 -14.21 -14.62 -7.19
CA ASN A 104 -15.23 -13.62 -6.87
C ASN A 104 -15.57 -13.64 -5.37
N LEU A 105 -15.76 -14.82 -4.78
CA LEU A 105 -15.96 -14.95 -3.33
C LEU A 105 -14.77 -14.42 -2.51
N LEU A 106 -13.54 -14.66 -2.97
CA LEU A 106 -12.34 -14.13 -2.32
C LEU A 106 -12.34 -12.60 -2.30
N VAL A 107 -12.67 -11.98 -3.42
CA VAL A 107 -12.78 -10.52 -3.53
C VAL A 107 -13.86 -9.97 -2.61
N ASP A 108 -15.04 -10.60 -2.58
CA ASP A 108 -16.14 -10.19 -1.69
C ASP A 108 -15.73 -10.24 -0.21
N LEU A 109 -15.03 -11.30 0.21
CA LEU A 109 -14.52 -11.44 1.58
C LEU A 109 -13.50 -10.37 1.95
N ILE A 110 -12.61 -10.02 1.01
CA ILE A 110 -11.62 -8.96 1.20
C ILE A 110 -12.32 -7.61 1.35
N ILE A 111 -13.25 -7.29 0.45
CA ILE A 111 -14.00 -6.03 0.47
C ILE A 111 -14.79 -5.91 1.78
N ALA A 112 -15.52 -6.96 2.18
CA ALA A 112 -16.27 -6.99 3.43
C ALA A 112 -15.36 -6.74 4.64
N SER A 113 -14.18 -7.37 4.69
CA SER A 113 -13.21 -7.14 5.77
C SER A 113 -12.64 -5.72 5.78
N LEU A 114 -12.47 -5.08 4.63
CA LEU A 114 -11.99 -3.70 4.56
C LEU A 114 -13.04 -2.71 5.08
N PHE A 115 -14.31 -2.94 4.74
CA PHE A 115 -15.43 -2.16 5.27
C PHE A 115 -15.57 -2.30 6.79
N GLU A 116 -15.52 -3.52 7.33
CA GLU A 116 -15.59 -3.78 8.77
C GLU A 116 -14.49 -3.02 9.54
N LYS A 117 -13.27 -3.01 9.01
CA LYS A 117 -12.10 -2.35 9.63
C LYS A 117 -12.06 -0.85 9.35
N LYS A 118 -13.04 -0.28 8.64
CA LYS A 118 -13.08 1.11 8.17
C LYS A 118 -11.77 1.56 7.51
N HIS A 119 -11.13 0.65 6.77
CA HIS A 119 -9.82 0.90 6.20
C HIS A 119 -9.99 1.55 4.82
N PRO A 120 -9.54 2.80 4.62
CA PRO A 120 -9.66 3.45 3.31
C PRO A 120 -8.76 2.74 2.30
N MET A 121 -9.33 2.38 1.15
CA MET A 121 -8.58 1.73 0.07
C MET A 121 -7.56 2.73 -0.51
N CYS A 122 -6.29 2.38 -0.51
CA CYS A 122 -5.24 3.11 -1.20
C CYS A 122 -4.41 2.15 -2.09
N THR A 123 -3.61 2.70 -3.00
CA THR A 123 -2.80 1.90 -3.94
C THR A 123 -1.78 1.02 -3.21
N ALA A 124 -1.19 1.52 -2.12
CA ALA A 124 -0.28 0.75 -1.28
C ALA A 124 -0.96 -0.48 -0.64
N LEU A 125 -2.17 -0.31 -0.09
CA LEU A 125 -2.95 -1.41 0.47
C LEU A 125 -3.36 -2.41 -0.60
N ALA A 126 -3.79 -1.96 -1.78
CA ALA A 126 -4.12 -2.83 -2.90
C ALA A 126 -2.93 -3.70 -3.31
N LYS A 127 -1.73 -3.10 -3.37
CA LYS A 127 -0.49 -3.84 -3.63
C LYS A 127 -0.20 -4.87 -2.54
N GLN A 128 -0.33 -4.49 -1.26
CA GLN A 128 -0.13 -5.41 -0.14
C GLN A 128 -1.11 -6.59 -0.18
N ILE A 129 -2.39 -6.33 -0.48
CA ILE A 129 -3.42 -7.38 -0.63
C ILE A 129 -3.02 -8.33 -1.78
N SER A 130 -2.62 -7.78 -2.92
CA SER A 130 -2.14 -8.58 -4.06
C SER A 130 -0.96 -9.47 -3.68
N ASP A 131 0.07 -8.89 -3.05
CA ASP A 131 1.26 -9.62 -2.60
C ASP A 131 0.88 -10.73 -1.60
N MET A 132 -0.11 -10.49 -0.75
CA MET A 132 -0.59 -11.47 0.23
C MET A 132 -1.44 -12.58 -0.40
N ILE A 133 -2.27 -12.29 -1.41
CA ILE A 133 -2.99 -13.31 -2.18
C ILE A 133 -1.99 -14.24 -2.84
N VAL A 134 -0.98 -13.69 -3.53
CA VAL A 134 0.09 -14.47 -4.16
C VAL A 134 0.84 -15.28 -3.11
N GLY A 135 1.26 -14.67 -2.00
CA GLY A 135 1.95 -15.39 -0.92
C GLY A 135 1.12 -16.53 -0.33
N THR A 136 -0.19 -16.34 -0.19
CA THR A 136 -1.11 -17.34 0.38
C THR A 136 -1.23 -18.53 -0.55
N PHE A 137 -1.66 -18.30 -1.80
CA PHE A 137 -1.96 -19.40 -2.72
C PHE A 137 -0.70 -19.99 -3.37
N THR A 138 0.33 -19.19 -3.66
CA THR A 138 1.55 -19.71 -4.32
C THR A 138 2.57 -20.30 -3.35
N ARG A 139 2.71 -19.79 -2.11
CA ARG A 139 3.81 -20.19 -1.23
C ARG A 139 3.37 -21.09 -0.07
N LYS A 140 2.22 -20.82 0.54
CA LYS A 140 1.85 -21.44 1.82
C LYS A 140 1.17 -22.81 1.67
N TYR A 141 0.37 -23.01 0.62
CA TYR A 141 -0.38 -24.27 0.39
C TYR A 141 0.28 -25.24 -0.60
N ILE A 142 1.46 -24.89 -1.12
CA ILE A 142 2.32 -25.82 -1.89
C ILE A 142 3.28 -26.58 -0.96
N LEU A 143 3.63 -26.01 0.20
CA LEU A 143 4.61 -26.58 1.14
C LEU A 143 4.03 -27.57 2.17
N ASN A 144 2.70 -27.72 2.25
CA ASN A 144 2.06 -28.71 3.14
C ASN A 144 2.03 -30.14 2.54
N GLU A 145 2.79 -30.40 1.47
CA GLU A 145 2.87 -31.71 0.78
C GLU A 145 4.24 -32.40 0.99
N ALA A 146 5.05 -31.93 1.95
CA ALA A 146 6.42 -32.40 2.18
C ALA A 146 6.70 -32.96 3.60
N ASP A 147 5.67 -33.28 4.38
CA ASP A 147 5.80 -34.02 5.66
C ASP A 147 4.90 -35.27 5.66
#